data_AF-A0A1E8F1C2-F1
#
_entry.id   AF-A0A1E8F1C2-F1
#
_cell.length_a   1.000
_cell.length_b   1.000
_cell.length_c   1.000
_cell.angle_alpha   90.00
_cell.angle_beta   90.00
_cell.angle_gamma   90.00
#
_symmetry.space_group_name_H-M   'P 1'
#
loop_
_entity.id
_entity.type
_entity.pdbx_description
1 polymer ?
#
loop_
_entity_poly.entity_id
_entity_poly.type
_entity_poly.pdbx_seq_one_letter_code
_entity_poly.pdbx_strand_id
1 'polypeptide(L)'
;MIFKIGQKIQSQSNCKISLSSNKKVLIKKGDIAQIVRKLDNDTAEIIYLTGEAKGQTQHIKIQVTDSLDVDLIAKKILNEIQK
;
A
#
# COMPACT_ATOMS: atom_id res chain seq x y z
N MET A 1 7.49 0.99 11.62
CA MET A 1 6.84 2.08 10.85
C MET A 1 5.43 1.65 10.54
N ILE A 2 4.44 2.51 10.82
CA ILE A 2 3.02 2.24 10.54
C ILE A 2 2.65 2.96 9.25
N PHE A 3 2.07 2.24 8.30
CA PHE A 3 1.67 2.77 7.00
C PHE A 3 0.16 2.99 6.92
N LYS A 4 -0.28 3.73 5.90
CA LYS A 4 -1.70 3.99 5.61
C LYS A 4 -2.11 3.37 4.28
N ILE A 5 -3.38 2.98 4.17
CA ILE A 5 -3.98 2.62 2.88
C ILE A 5 -3.84 3.82 1.93
N GLY A 6 -3.48 3.55 0.68
CA GLY A 6 -3.20 4.55 -0.34
C GLY A 6 -1.79 5.13 -0.32
N GLN A 7 -0.98 4.85 0.71
CA GLN A 7 0.39 5.35 0.79
C GLN A 7 1.28 4.67 -0.25
N LYS A 8 2.14 5.47 -0.89
CA LYS A 8 3.19 4.98 -1.80
C LYS A 8 4.44 4.60 -1.00
N ILE A 9 5.01 3.46 -1.33
CA ILE A 9 6.27 2.94 -0.78
C ILE A 9 7.26 2.74 -1.92
N GLN A 10 8.53 2.96 -1.63
CA GLN A 10 9.61 2.85 -2.61
C GLN A 10 10.52 1.69 -2.23
N SER A 11 10.86 0.85 -3.20
CA SER A 11 11.79 -0.26 -2.98
C SER A 11 13.19 0.28 -2.66
N GLN A 12 13.74 -0.15 -1.54
CA GLN A 12 15.06 0.27 -1.06
C GLN A 12 16.21 -0.54 -1.69
N SER A 13 15.88 -1.71 -2.25
CA SER A 13 16.85 -2.66 -2.80
C SER A 13 16.30 -3.35 -4.05
N ASN A 14 17.19 -4.02 -4.78
CA ASN A 14 16.77 -4.88 -5.89
C ASN A 14 16.31 -6.22 -5.30
N CYS A 15 15.10 -6.66 -5.63
CA CYS A 15 14.61 -7.96 -5.21
C CYS A 15 13.88 -8.67 -6.36
N LYS A 16 14.00 -9.99 -6.43
CA LYS A 16 13.23 -10.81 -7.36
C LYS A 16 12.02 -11.36 -6.63
N ILE A 17 10.84 -11.13 -7.19
CA ILE A 17 9.60 -11.69 -6.65
C ILE A 17 9.02 -12.69 -7.64
N SER A 18 8.41 -13.75 -7.12
CA SER A 18 7.62 -14.68 -7.91
C SER A 18 6.18 -14.22 -7.89
N LEU A 19 5.61 -13.98 -9.06
CA LEU A 19 4.19 -13.74 -9.22
C LEU A 19 3.42 -15.06 -9.25
N SER A 20 2.11 -15.00 -9.02
CA SER A 20 1.20 -16.14 -9.09
C SER A 20 1.27 -16.92 -10.42
N SER A 21 1.68 -16.25 -11.51
CA SER A 21 1.85 -16.86 -12.83
C SER A 21 3.19 -17.62 -13.02
N ASN A 22 3.90 -17.99 -11.95
CA ASN A 22 5.26 -18.56 -11.97
C ASN A 22 6.31 -17.68 -12.68
N LYS A 23 5.98 -16.43 -12.99
CA LYS A 23 6.90 -15.47 -13.59
C LYS A 23 7.71 -14.80 -12.48
N LYS A 24 9.03 -14.89 -12.59
CA LYS A 24 9.94 -14.13 -11.74
C LYS A 24 10.13 -12.76 -12.36
N VAL A 25 9.84 -11.71 -11.61
CA VAL A 25 10.04 -10.32 -12.03
C VAL A 25 11.06 -9.65 -11.12
N LEU A 26 11.84 -8.74 -11.69
CA LEU A 26 12.83 -7.97 -10.95
C LEU A 26 12.23 -6.64 -10.51
N ILE A 27 12.15 -6.43 -9.21
CA ILE A 27 11.91 -5.10 -8.61
C ILE A 27 13.26 -4.44 -8.43
N LYS A 28 13.42 -3.23 -8.96
CA LYS A 28 14.63 -2.44 -8.80
C LYS A 28 14.49 -1.49 -7.63
N LYS A 29 15.62 -1.12 -7.02
CA LYS A 29 15.70 -0.01 -6.09
C LYS A 29 15.12 1.22 -6.78
N GLY A 30 14.18 1.86 -6.10
CA GLY A 30 13.47 3.03 -6.60
C GLY A 30 12.09 2.75 -7.18
N ASP A 31 11.73 1.49 -7.45
CA ASP A 31 10.38 1.14 -7.89
C ASP A 31 9.33 1.49 -6.83
N ILE A 32 8.17 1.93 -7.28
CA ILE A 32 7.09 2.43 -6.43
C ILE A 32 5.96 1.41 -6.40
N ALA A 33 5.50 1.10 -5.19
CA ALA A 33 4.27 0.38 -4.94
C ALA A 33 3.32 1.23 -4.08
N GLN A 34 2.04 0.89 -4.06
CA GLN A 34 1.02 1.55 -3.25
C GLN A 34 0.27 0.52 -2.43
N ILE A 35 0.03 0.84 -1.16
CA ILE A 35 -0.77 0.00 -0.27
C ILE A 35 -2.23 0.12 -0.68
N VAL A 36 -2.86 -0.99 -1.04
CA VAL A 36 -4.25 -1.01 -1.49
C VAL A 36 -5.20 -1.53 -0.43
N ARG A 37 -4.73 -2.45 0.42
CA ARG A 37 -5.60 -3.10 1.41
C ARG A 37 -4.80 -3.61 2.61
N LYS A 38 -5.38 -3.51 3.80
CA LYS A 38 -4.92 -4.21 5.00
C LYS A 38 -5.53 -5.62 5.02
N LEU A 39 -4.69 -6.66 5.17
CA LEU A 39 -5.15 -8.05 5.26
C LEU A 39 -5.25 -8.51 6.71
N ASP A 40 -4.24 -8.17 7.51
CA ASP A 40 -4.23 -8.38 8.96
C ASP A 40 -3.41 -7.26 9.63
N ASN A 41 -3.07 -7.39 10.92
CA ASN A 41 -2.35 -6.34 11.65
C ASN A 41 -0.92 -6.12 11.16
N ASP A 42 -0.28 -7.14 10.59
CA ASP A 42 1.12 -7.13 10.17
C ASP A 42 1.29 -7.44 8.67
N THR A 43 0.21 -7.60 7.92
CA THR A 43 0.21 -7.91 6.49
C THR A 43 -0.69 -6.95 5.72
N ALA A 44 -0.16 -6.42 4.62
CA ALA A 44 -0.90 -5.60 3.69
C ALA A 44 -0.69 -6.06 2.25
N GLU A 45 -1.68 -5.79 1.43
CA GLU A 45 -1.60 -5.93 -0.02
C GLU A 45 -1.11 -4.61 -0.63
N ILE A 46 -0.12 -4.72 -1.49
CA ILE A 46 0.41 -3.63 -2.29
C ILE A 46 0.18 -3.90 -3.77
N ILE A 47 0.07 -2.84 -4.57
CA ILE A 47 0.14 -2.88 -6.02
C ILE A 47 1.38 -2.13 -6.51
N TYR A 48 2.14 -2.74 -7.41
CA TYR A 48 3.29 -2.08 -8.03
C TYR A 48 2.82 -1.08 -9.09
N LEU A 49 3.26 0.18 -8.99
CA LEU A 49 2.91 1.27 -9.90
C LEU A 49 3.93 1.44 -11.02
N THR A 50 5.19 1.05 -10.78
CA THR A 50 6.31 1.15 -11.72
C THR A 50 7.04 -0.19 -11.86
N GLY A 51 8.02 -0.23 -12.77
CA GLY A 51 8.90 -1.39 -12.95
C GLY A 51 8.24 -2.56 -13.69
N GLU A 52 8.92 -3.71 -13.68
CA GLU A 52 8.48 -4.92 -14.38
C GLU A 52 7.25 -5.58 -13.74
N ALA A 53 7.01 -5.31 -12.46
CA ALA A 53 5.86 -5.80 -11.73
C ALA A 53 4.64 -4.88 -11.82
N LYS A 54 4.68 -3.81 -12.63
CA LYS A 54 3.58 -2.84 -12.73
C LYS A 54 2.22 -3.52 -12.94
N GLY A 55 1.24 -3.16 -12.12
CA GLY A 55 -0.12 -3.71 -12.14
C GLY A 55 -0.28 -5.03 -11.39
N GLN A 56 0.80 -5.60 -10.85
CA GLN A 56 0.76 -6.82 -10.04
C GLN A 56 0.58 -6.49 -8.57
N THR A 57 -0.10 -7.36 -7.84
CA THR A 57 -0.26 -7.26 -6.39
C THR A 57 0.63 -8.24 -5.64
N GLN A 58 0.98 -7.89 -4.41
CA GLN A 58 1.74 -8.75 -3.52
C GLN A 58 1.36 -8.50 -2.06
N HIS A 59 1.40 -9.55 -1.25
CA HIS A 59 1.28 -9.43 0.20
C HIS A 59 2.66 -9.21 0.82
N ILE A 60 2.78 -8.15 1.62
CA ILE A 60 4.01 -7.81 2.34
C ILE A 60 3.73 -7.66 3.83
N LYS A 61 4.73 -8.01 4.65
CA LYS A 61 4.64 -7.86 6.10
C LYS A 61 4.93 -6.43 6.52
N ILE A 62 3.87 -5.63 6.69
CA ILE A 62 3.92 -4.27 7.22
C ILE A 62 2.70 -4.00 8.10
N GLN A 63 2.87 -3.14 9.10
CA GLN A 63 1.75 -2.67 9.90
C GLN A 63 1.03 -1.54 9.18
N VAL A 64 -0.26 -1.73 8.91
CA VAL A 64 -1.14 -0.71 8.35
C VAL A 64 -2.15 -0.28 9.40
N THR A 65 -2.20 1.02 9.67
CA THR A 65 -3.24 1.58 10.53
C THR A 65 -4.51 1.78 9.73
N ASP A 66 -5.61 1.30 10.31
CA ASP A 66 -6.97 1.50 9.82
C ASP A 66 -7.70 2.56 10.66
N SER A 67 -6.95 3.39 11.38
CA SER A 67 -7.53 4.51 12.13
C SER A 67 -8.05 5.56 11.14
N LEU A 68 -9.24 5.31 10.58
CA LEU A 68 -10.17 6.39 10.31
C LEU A 68 -10.46 7.02 11.66
N ASP A 69 -9.90 8.20 11.89
CA ASP A 69 -10.25 9.03 13.03
C ASP A 69 -11.69 9.54 12.78
N VAL A 70 -12.66 8.70 13.14
CA VAL A 70 -14.08 8.87 12.79
C VAL A 70 -14.59 10.21 13.31
N ASP A 71 -14.11 10.64 14.48
CA ASP A 71 -14.43 11.95 15.05
C ASP A 71 -13.91 13.12 14.20
N LEU A 72 -12.71 13.00 13.65
CA LEU A 72 -12.13 14.02 12.78
C LEU A 72 -12.85 14.09 11.43
N ILE A 73 -13.29 12.95 10.90
CA ILE A 73 -14.08 12.87 9.66
C ILE A 73 -15.50 13.41 9.90
N ALA A 74 -16.16 13.02 11.00
CA ALA A 74 -17.49 13.50 11.36
C ALA A 74 -17.50 15.02 11.55
N LYS A 75 -16.49 15.59 12.23
CA LYS A 75 -16.33 17.05 12.38
C LYS A 75 -16.16 17.77 11.04
N LYS A 76 -15.39 17.19 10.11
CA LYS A 76 -15.22 17.77 8.77
C LYS A 76 -16.52 17.78 7.97
N ILE A 77 -17.26 16.65 7.97
CA ILE A 77 -18.54 16.54 7.27
C ILE A 77 -19.56 17.53 7.86
N LEU A 78 -19.64 17.63 9.19
CA LEU A 78 -20.52 18.59 9.88
C LEU A 78 -20.19 20.05 9.52
N ASN A 79 -18.91 20.40 9.46
CA ASN A 79 -18.49 21.76 9.07
C ASN A 79 -18.76 22.07 7.59
N GLU A 80 -18.78 21.08 6.70
CA GLU A 80 -19.13 21.29 5.29
C GLU A 80 -20.64 21.41 5.06
N ILE A 81 -21.47 20.77 5.89
CA ILE A 81 -22.95 20.89 5.84
C ILE A 81 -23.44 22.25 6.39
N GLN A 82 -22.67 22.89 7.27
CA GLN A 82 -23.03 24.19 7.86
C GLN A 82 -22.61 25.42 7.02
N LYS A 83 -22.13 25.20 5.79
CA LYS A 83 -21.77 26.26 4.84
C LYS A 83 -22.84 26.43 3.79
#